data_AF-A0A2S1YHM1-F1
#
_entry.id   AF-A0A2S1YHM1-F1
#
_cell.length_a   1.000
_cell.length_b   1.000
_cell.length_c   1.000
_cell.angle_alpha   90.00
_cell.angle_beta   90.00
_cell.angle_gamma   90.00
#
_symmetry.space_group_name_H-M   'P 1'
#
loop_
_entity.id
_entity.type
_entity.pdbx_description
1 polymer ?
#
loop_
_entity_poly.entity_id
_entity_poly.type
_entity_poly.pdbx_seq_one_letter_code
_entity_poly.pdbx_strand_id
1 'polypeptide(L)'
;MKFKIISLFIILSIASANAQKAYLINDFMKGYTLYFIQQKSDSQTKEYYKLTENESKKTVLEFGSKELSKPETLKTAKTVTFKSISQKNIRILGDVNFDGKPDIIIHETQINDDDGCYYPRASSHIFINTENTFTVSQSISDVYNDANCMRGGSFDIDAKNKRIITSSTCGAACHGCEHYSVSGKEAKMISSFEEDGFTQGPFSKITGKKLENSKWVSFNSLSIYEPNLDPDKILAFDTKNGKGRILLFKIDTILYYAFQQNDEYKFISFAHPSSPEKASKAIFKFKKQNSGYELEFNSGSIKYLVYETSDGVGIKINVNGKISDWQGMNKTGTLEKLVKNKFSNVIKD
;
A
#
# COMPACT_ATOMS: atom_id res chain seq x y z
N MET A 1 -48.13 -27.71 -68.50
CA MET A 1 -46.73 -27.87 -68.01
C MET A 1 -46.51 -26.80 -66.94
N LYS A 2 -46.63 -27.06 -65.63
CA LYS A 2 -45.67 -27.73 -64.72
C LYS A 2 -44.20 -27.43 -65.07
N PHE A 3 -43.55 -26.54 -64.33
CA PHE A 3 -42.61 -26.90 -63.25
C PHE A 3 -42.38 -25.73 -62.28
N LYS A 4 -42.51 -26.03 -60.98
CA LYS A 4 -42.01 -25.29 -59.82
C LYS A 4 -40.48 -25.43 -59.75
N ILE A 5 -39.78 -24.44 -59.20
CA ILE A 5 -38.61 -24.54 -58.29
C ILE A 5 -38.49 -23.14 -57.65
N ILE A 6 -39.07 -22.90 -56.47
CA ILE A 6 -38.54 -23.15 -55.11
C ILE A 6 -37.36 -22.23 -54.78
N SER A 7 -37.71 -21.18 -54.03
CA SER A 7 -36.82 -20.33 -53.24
C SER A 7 -35.89 -21.14 -52.35
N LEU A 8 -34.58 -20.85 -52.42
CA LEU A 8 -33.63 -21.24 -51.38
C LEU A 8 -33.27 -19.99 -50.56
N PHE A 9 -34.10 -19.69 -49.57
CA PHE A 9 -33.70 -18.83 -48.46
C PHE A 9 -32.68 -19.63 -47.63
N ILE A 10 -31.40 -19.35 -47.82
CA ILE A 10 -30.35 -19.79 -46.91
C ILE A 10 -30.55 -19.00 -45.61
N ILE A 11 -31.22 -19.63 -44.65
CA ILE A 11 -31.17 -19.24 -43.25
C ILE A 11 -29.74 -19.57 -42.79
N LEU A 12 -28.81 -18.64 -42.98
CA LEU A 12 -27.61 -18.55 -42.14
C LEU A 12 -28.12 -18.06 -40.78
N SER A 13 -28.68 -18.99 -39.98
CA SER A 13 -28.85 -18.77 -38.57
C SER A 13 -27.46 -18.47 -38.01
N ILE A 14 -27.32 -17.25 -37.50
CA ILE A 14 -26.17 -16.72 -36.81
C ILE A 14 -25.84 -17.69 -35.67
N ALA A 15 -24.95 -18.65 -35.93
CA ALA A 15 -24.37 -19.47 -34.90
C ALA A 15 -23.40 -18.56 -34.16
N SER A 16 -23.86 -17.88 -33.12
CA SER A 16 -22.98 -17.27 -32.13
C SER A 16 -22.06 -18.39 -31.62
N ALA A 17 -20.82 -18.38 -32.08
CA ALA A 17 -19.83 -19.39 -31.73
C ALA A 17 -19.46 -19.20 -30.25
N ASN A 18 -20.11 -19.96 -29.37
CA ASN A 18 -19.73 -20.01 -27.97
C ASN A 18 -18.34 -20.68 -27.86
N ALA A 19 -17.32 -19.89 -27.60
CA ALA A 19 -15.98 -20.41 -27.36
C ALA A 19 -15.88 -20.86 -25.90
N GLN A 20 -15.95 -22.17 -25.67
CA GLN A 20 -15.74 -22.78 -24.36
C GLN A 20 -14.35 -23.40 -24.29
N LYS A 21 -13.62 -23.14 -23.21
CA LYS A 21 -12.31 -23.72 -22.92
C LYS A 21 -12.31 -24.28 -21.51
N ALA A 22 -11.79 -25.49 -21.36
CA ALA A 22 -11.65 -26.17 -20.08
C ALA A 22 -10.18 -26.55 -19.85
N TYR A 23 -9.72 -26.38 -18.63
CA TYR A 23 -8.31 -26.54 -18.24
C TYR A 23 -8.18 -27.34 -16.96
N LEU A 24 -7.14 -28.17 -16.92
CA LEU A 24 -6.66 -28.84 -15.71
C LEU A 24 -5.26 -28.32 -15.39
N ILE A 25 -5.07 -27.79 -14.19
CA ILE A 25 -3.90 -26.98 -13.83
C ILE A 25 -3.33 -27.52 -12.53
N ASN A 26 -2.13 -28.10 -12.58
CA ASN A 26 -1.49 -28.75 -11.44
C ASN A 26 -0.43 -27.87 -10.76
N ASP A 27 -0.16 -26.68 -11.31
CA ASP A 27 0.88 -25.74 -10.87
C ASP A 27 0.30 -24.41 -10.36
N PHE A 28 -1.02 -24.32 -10.15
CA PHE A 28 -1.65 -23.12 -9.58
C PHE A 28 -1.24 -22.92 -8.11
N MET A 29 -1.39 -23.95 -7.28
CA MET A 29 -1.03 -23.96 -5.87
C MET A 29 -0.49 -25.36 -5.49
N LYS A 30 0.63 -25.40 -4.76
CA LYS A 30 1.26 -26.67 -4.36
C LYS A 30 0.26 -27.53 -3.57
N GLY A 31 0.14 -28.80 -3.95
CA GLY A 31 -0.77 -29.74 -3.29
C GLY A 31 -2.21 -29.71 -3.81
N TYR A 32 -2.53 -28.84 -4.77
CA TYR A 32 -3.87 -28.73 -5.35
C TYR A 32 -3.85 -28.87 -6.87
N THR A 33 -5.00 -29.29 -7.39
CA THR A 33 -5.34 -29.26 -8.82
C THR A 33 -6.48 -28.28 -9.03
N LEU A 34 -6.25 -27.25 -9.85
CA LEU A 34 -7.27 -26.31 -10.28
C LEU A 34 -7.90 -26.78 -11.59
N TYR A 35 -9.21 -26.94 -11.57
CA TYR A 35 -10.04 -27.08 -12.74
C TYR A 35 -10.70 -25.75 -13.06
N PHE A 36 -10.53 -25.27 -14.29
CA PHE A 36 -10.99 -23.95 -14.73
C PHE A 36 -11.72 -24.07 -16.06
N ILE A 37 -12.94 -23.53 -16.14
CA ILE A 37 -13.69 -23.39 -17.38
C ILE A 37 -13.96 -21.92 -17.63
N GLN A 38 -13.79 -21.51 -18.89
CA GLN A 38 -14.23 -20.22 -19.37
C GLN A 38 -15.13 -20.43 -20.60
N GLN A 39 -16.31 -19.83 -20.58
CA GLN A 39 -17.22 -19.74 -21.72
C GLN A 39 -17.41 -18.28 -22.08
N LYS A 40 -17.11 -17.93 -23.34
CA LYS A 40 -17.30 -16.58 -23.86
C LYS A 40 -18.41 -16.56 -24.92
N SER A 41 -19.35 -15.65 -24.74
CA SER A 41 -20.35 -15.24 -25.75
C SER A 41 -20.12 -13.77 -26.14
N ASP A 42 -20.87 -13.28 -27.11
CA ASP A 42 -20.80 -11.88 -27.57
C ASP A 42 -21.15 -10.87 -26.46
N SER A 43 -21.92 -11.28 -25.45
CA SER A 43 -22.43 -10.42 -24.37
C SER A 43 -21.89 -10.74 -22.98
N GLN A 44 -21.23 -11.88 -22.77
CA GLN A 44 -20.84 -12.31 -21.43
C GLN A 44 -19.62 -13.23 -21.44
N THR A 45 -18.78 -13.10 -20.41
CA THR A 45 -17.81 -14.13 -20.03
C THR A 45 -18.31 -14.82 -18.77
N LYS A 46 -18.40 -16.15 -18.80
CA LYS A 46 -18.72 -17.00 -17.65
C LYS A 46 -17.51 -17.84 -17.29
N GLU A 47 -17.27 -17.98 -15.99
CA GLU A 47 -16.14 -18.74 -15.49
C GLU A 47 -16.58 -19.66 -14.35
N TYR A 48 -15.93 -20.83 -14.26
CA TYR A 48 -16.12 -21.77 -13.17
C TYR A 48 -14.77 -22.29 -12.70
N TYR A 49 -14.62 -22.32 -11.38
CA TYR A 49 -13.41 -22.69 -10.69
C TYR A 49 -13.70 -23.83 -9.73
N LYS A 50 -12.86 -24.87 -9.76
CA LYS A 50 -12.90 -25.97 -8.81
C LYS A 50 -11.49 -26.33 -8.37
N LEU A 51 -11.21 -26.23 -7.08
CA LEU A 51 -9.92 -26.60 -6.50
C LEU A 51 -10.06 -27.92 -5.76
N THR A 52 -9.19 -28.87 -6.06
CA THR A 52 -9.17 -30.21 -5.44
C THR A 52 -7.82 -30.45 -4.79
N GLU A 53 -7.82 -30.91 -3.54
CA GLU A 53 -6.60 -31.32 -2.86
C GLU A 53 -6.09 -32.65 -3.45
N ASN A 54 -4.80 -32.71 -3.74
CA ASN A 54 -4.21 -33.82 -4.50
C ASN A 54 -4.15 -35.13 -3.71
N GLU A 55 -3.96 -35.07 -2.40
CA GLU A 55 -3.84 -36.26 -1.54
C GLU A 55 -5.20 -36.88 -1.23
N SER A 56 -6.09 -36.10 -0.61
CA SER A 56 -7.43 -36.57 -0.22
C SER A 56 -8.41 -36.71 -1.37
N LYS A 57 -8.11 -36.09 -2.53
CA LYS A 57 -9.04 -35.90 -3.66
C LYS A 57 -10.30 -35.10 -3.31
N LYS A 58 -10.31 -34.43 -2.16
CA LYS A 58 -11.43 -33.62 -1.71
C LYS A 58 -11.49 -32.31 -2.49
N THR A 59 -12.68 -31.95 -2.95
CA THR A 59 -12.92 -30.59 -3.47
C THR A 59 -12.98 -29.62 -2.31
N VAL A 60 -12.11 -28.59 -2.36
CA VAL A 60 -11.94 -27.61 -1.27
C VAL A 60 -12.41 -26.20 -1.67
N LEU A 61 -12.71 -25.97 -2.94
CA LEU A 61 -13.27 -24.72 -3.45
C LEU A 61 -14.12 -25.03 -4.69
N GLU A 62 -15.32 -24.47 -4.76
CA GLU A 62 -16.09 -24.34 -6.01
C GLU A 62 -16.68 -22.92 -6.09
N PHE A 63 -16.46 -22.25 -7.22
CA PHE A 63 -16.93 -20.87 -7.41
C PHE A 63 -17.24 -20.56 -8.88
N GLY A 64 -18.15 -19.62 -9.12
CA GLY A 64 -18.57 -19.18 -10.46
C GLY A 64 -19.80 -19.91 -11.02
N SER A 65 -19.93 -19.89 -12.35
CA SER A 65 -21.06 -20.41 -13.13
C SER A 65 -21.19 -21.93 -13.04
N LYS A 66 -21.98 -22.41 -12.07
CA LYS A 66 -22.19 -23.85 -11.80
C LYS A 66 -22.77 -24.61 -12.99
N GLU A 67 -23.44 -23.95 -13.93
CA GLU A 67 -23.90 -24.59 -15.16
C GLU A 67 -22.76 -25.14 -16.04
N LEU A 68 -21.53 -24.65 -15.83
CA LEU A 68 -20.33 -25.13 -16.52
C LEU A 68 -19.77 -26.42 -15.90
N SER A 69 -20.13 -26.77 -14.66
CA SER A 69 -19.53 -27.89 -13.90
C SER A 69 -19.96 -29.29 -14.37
N LYS A 70 -20.63 -29.39 -15.52
CA LYS A 70 -21.18 -30.64 -16.07
C LYS A 70 -20.08 -31.67 -16.39
N PRO A 71 -20.31 -32.97 -16.13
CA PRO A 71 -19.35 -34.05 -16.41
C PRO A 71 -18.82 -34.09 -17.85
N GLU A 72 -19.63 -33.70 -18.83
CA GLU A 72 -19.25 -33.69 -20.24
C GLU A 72 -18.18 -32.62 -20.49
N THR A 73 -18.30 -31.46 -19.84
CA THR A 73 -17.31 -30.38 -19.93
C THR A 73 -15.98 -30.80 -19.30
N LEU A 74 -16.03 -31.53 -18.18
CA LEU A 74 -14.85 -32.05 -17.47
C LEU A 74 -13.97 -32.92 -18.36
N LYS A 75 -14.57 -33.71 -19.26
CA LYS A 75 -13.85 -34.59 -20.19
C LYS A 75 -13.07 -33.84 -21.28
N THR A 76 -13.39 -32.57 -21.51
CA THR A 76 -12.76 -31.75 -22.57
C THR A 76 -11.54 -30.97 -22.11
N ALA A 77 -11.21 -31.05 -20.81
CA ALA A 77 -10.16 -30.22 -20.25
C ALA A 77 -8.76 -30.62 -20.70
N LYS A 78 -7.99 -29.62 -21.10
CA LYS A 78 -6.59 -29.78 -21.45
C LYS A 78 -5.72 -29.49 -20.24
N THR A 79 -4.73 -30.34 -19.97
CA THR A 79 -3.71 -30.05 -18.97
C THR A 79 -2.79 -28.95 -19.47
N VAL A 80 -2.68 -27.86 -18.72
CA VAL A 80 -1.87 -26.69 -19.07
C VAL A 80 -1.17 -26.13 -17.83
N THR A 81 -0.14 -25.31 -18.02
CA THR A 81 0.47 -24.54 -16.93
C THR A 81 -0.34 -23.30 -16.65
N PHE A 82 -0.45 -22.89 -15.38
CA PHE A 82 -1.25 -21.72 -14.98
C PHE A 82 -0.79 -20.43 -15.69
N LYS A 83 0.51 -20.31 -15.95
CA LYS A 83 1.10 -19.18 -16.68
C LYS A 83 0.66 -19.09 -18.15
N SER A 84 0.30 -20.21 -18.78
CA SER A 84 -0.16 -20.23 -20.18
C SER A 84 -1.57 -19.68 -20.39
N ILE A 85 -2.34 -19.49 -19.31
CA ILE A 85 -3.71 -18.97 -19.38
C ILE A 85 -3.65 -17.44 -19.39
N SER A 86 -3.96 -16.86 -20.54
CA SER A 86 -3.89 -15.41 -20.77
C SER A 86 -5.01 -14.61 -20.08
N GLN A 87 -6.19 -15.20 -19.93
CA GLN A 87 -7.35 -14.58 -19.29
C GLN A 87 -7.83 -15.46 -18.15
N LYS A 88 -7.60 -14.99 -16.92
CA LYS A 88 -7.97 -15.65 -15.68
C LYS A 88 -8.29 -14.59 -14.62
N ASN A 89 -9.36 -14.80 -13.87
CA ASN A 89 -9.75 -13.90 -12.78
C ASN A 89 -9.40 -14.45 -11.38
N ILE A 90 -8.82 -15.64 -11.31
CA ILE A 90 -8.27 -16.25 -10.08
C ILE A 90 -6.77 -15.97 -9.92
N ARG A 91 -6.31 -15.70 -8.70
CA ARG A 91 -4.88 -15.66 -8.33
C ARG A 91 -4.67 -16.09 -6.87
N ILE A 92 -3.45 -16.51 -6.55
CA ILE A 92 -2.99 -16.61 -5.16
C ILE A 92 -2.78 -15.18 -4.64
N LEU A 93 -3.37 -14.86 -3.50
CA LEU A 93 -3.31 -13.53 -2.88
C LEU A 93 -2.12 -13.40 -1.91
N GLY A 94 -1.76 -14.49 -1.22
CA GLY A 94 -0.82 -14.49 -0.10
C GLY A 94 -1.52 -14.92 1.18
N ASP A 95 -0.81 -14.90 2.31
CA ASP A 95 -1.37 -15.24 3.63
C ASP A 95 -1.98 -13.99 4.27
N VAL A 96 -3.27 -13.77 4.05
CA VAL A 96 -4.00 -12.55 4.44
C VAL A 96 -4.38 -12.59 5.92
N ASN A 97 -4.69 -13.78 6.44
CA ASN A 97 -5.10 -13.98 7.82
C ASN A 97 -3.93 -14.33 8.77
N PHE A 98 -2.70 -14.40 8.24
CA PHE A 98 -1.46 -14.63 8.96
C PHE A 98 -1.37 -16.01 9.65
N ASP A 99 -1.98 -17.03 9.05
CA ASP A 99 -2.01 -18.40 9.55
C ASP A 99 -0.94 -19.32 8.93
N GLY A 100 -0.12 -18.78 8.02
CA GLY A 100 0.95 -19.48 7.32
C GLY A 100 0.52 -20.15 6.03
N LYS A 101 -0.75 -20.04 5.61
CA LYS A 101 -1.26 -20.63 4.37
C LYS A 101 -1.64 -19.56 3.36
N PRO A 102 -1.37 -19.77 2.06
CA PRO A 102 -1.79 -18.84 1.03
C PRO A 102 -3.31 -18.91 0.79
N ASP A 103 -3.92 -17.73 0.71
CA ASP A 103 -5.31 -17.48 0.35
C ASP A 103 -5.47 -17.21 -1.15
N ILE A 104 -6.72 -17.23 -1.61
CA ILE A 104 -7.08 -17.07 -3.02
C ILE A 104 -8.00 -15.86 -3.17
N ILE A 105 -7.87 -15.16 -4.29
CA ILE A 105 -8.86 -14.16 -4.73
C ILE A 105 -9.38 -14.51 -6.12
N ILE A 106 -10.68 -14.36 -6.31
CA ILE A 106 -11.36 -14.52 -7.60
C ILE A 106 -12.14 -13.24 -7.89
N HIS A 107 -11.86 -12.61 -9.03
CA HIS A 107 -12.62 -11.46 -9.52
C HIS A 107 -13.81 -11.96 -10.34
N GLU A 108 -14.94 -11.26 -10.23
CA GLU A 108 -16.08 -11.48 -11.10
C GLU A 108 -15.72 -11.11 -12.55
N THR A 109 -16.40 -11.74 -13.50
CA THR A 109 -16.22 -11.43 -14.92
C THR A 109 -17.01 -10.20 -15.37
N GLN A 110 -18.03 -9.82 -14.59
CA GLN A 110 -18.84 -8.64 -14.84
C GLN A 110 -18.10 -7.39 -14.36
N ILE A 111 -18.01 -6.42 -15.25
CA ILE A 111 -17.41 -5.13 -14.99
C ILE A 111 -18.54 -4.12 -14.80
N ASN A 112 -18.56 -3.45 -13.66
CA ASN A 112 -19.45 -2.34 -13.38
C ASN A 112 -18.70 -1.03 -13.68
N ASP A 113 -19.22 -0.26 -14.65
CA ASP A 113 -18.63 1.01 -15.06
C ASP A 113 -18.95 2.16 -14.07
N ASP A 114 -19.93 1.97 -13.17
CA ASP A 114 -20.46 3.03 -12.30
C ASP A 114 -19.84 3.09 -10.88
N ASP A 115 -19.07 2.08 -10.47
CA ASP A 115 -18.63 1.92 -9.06
C ASP A 115 -17.16 2.28 -8.78
N GLY A 116 -16.40 2.69 -9.81
CA GLY A 116 -14.97 3.01 -9.69
C GLY A 116 -14.63 4.49 -9.87
N CYS A 117 -13.67 5.01 -9.10
CA CYS A 117 -13.29 6.43 -9.20
C CYS A 117 -12.84 6.86 -10.60
N TYR A 118 -12.05 5.99 -11.27
CA TYR A 118 -11.41 6.29 -12.56
C TYR A 118 -11.48 5.14 -13.56
N TYR A 119 -11.85 3.94 -13.11
CA TYR A 119 -11.86 2.73 -13.93
C TYR A 119 -13.02 1.83 -13.56
N PRO A 120 -13.59 1.11 -14.53
CA PRO A 120 -14.55 0.07 -14.25
C PRO A 120 -14.05 -0.98 -13.26
N ARG A 121 -14.93 -1.45 -12.37
CA ARG A 121 -14.61 -2.39 -11.29
C ARG A 121 -15.30 -3.73 -11.49
N ALA A 122 -14.58 -4.81 -11.23
CA ALA A 122 -15.17 -6.12 -10.99
C ALA A 122 -15.06 -6.42 -9.50
N SER A 123 -16.15 -6.86 -8.88
CA SER A 123 -16.13 -7.30 -7.48
C SER A 123 -15.19 -8.49 -7.31
N SER A 124 -14.51 -8.55 -6.18
CA SER A 124 -13.60 -9.64 -5.85
C SER A 124 -14.05 -10.40 -4.62
N HIS A 125 -13.83 -11.71 -4.65
CA HIS A 125 -14.09 -12.63 -3.54
C HIS A 125 -12.77 -13.19 -3.03
N ILE A 126 -12.51 -12.97 -1.75
CA ILE A 126 -11.34 -13.48 -1.05
C ILE A 126 -11.72 -14.74 -0.29
N PHE A 127 -10.98 -15.81 -0.55
CA PHE A 127 -11.18 -17.12 0.03
C PHE A 127 -10.02 -17.45 0.96
N ILE A 128 -10.36 -17.61 2.24
CA ILE A 128 -9.41 -17.95 3.30
C ILE A 128 -9.18 -19.46 3.34
N ASN A 129 -7.91 -19.84 3.35
CA ASN A 129 -7.47 -21.23 3.40
C ASN A 129 -7.60 -21.80 4.82
N THR A 130 -8.73 -22.41 5.12
CA THR A 130 -8.95 -23.10 6.40
C THR A 130 -8.42 -24.54 6.34
N GLU A 131 -8.39 -25.26 7.45
CA GLU A 131 -7.83 -26.64 7.52
C GLU A 131 -8.31 -27.59 6.41
N ASN A 132 -9.56 -27.48 5.97
CA ASN A 132 -10.19 -28.50 5.14
C ASN A 132 -10.90 -27.94 3.89
N THR A 133 -10.87 -26.63 3.69
CA THR A 133 -11.62 -25.93 2.64
C THR A 133 -11.14 -24.49 2.49
N PHE A 134 -11.43 -23.89 1.33
CA PHE A 134 -11.38 -22.46 1.14
C PHE A 134 -12.75 -21.87 1.45
N THR A 135 -12.82 -20.86 2.31
CA THR A 135 -14.08 -20.21 2.70
C THR A 135 -14.05 -18.75 2.32
N VAL A 136 -15.10 -18.27 1.66
CA VAL A 136 -15.22 -16.84 1.36
C VAL A 136 -15.23 -16.02 2.67
N SER A 137 -14.45 -14.94 2.69
CA SER A 137 -14.51 -13.91 3.71
C SER A 137 -15.18 -12.67 3.11
N GLN A 138 -16.41 -12.39 3.55
CA GLN A 138 -17.08 -11.17 3.13
C GLN A 138 -16.33 -9.94 3.66
N SER A 139 -15.98 -9.93 4.95
CA SER A 139 -15.28 -8.81 5.59
C SER A 139 -13.97 -8.41 4.89
N ILE A 140 -13.15 -9.39 4.49
CA ILE A 140 -11.88 -9.10 3.80
C ILE A 140 -12.12 -8.73 2.34
N SER A 141 -13.13 -9.36 1.68
CA SER A 141 -13.54 -8.99 0.33
C SER A 141 -14.03 -7.54 0.28
N ASP A 142 -14.82 -7.11 1.26
CA ASP A 142 -15.31 -5.74 1.40
C ASP A 142 -14.13 -4.76 1.50
N VAL A 143 -13.16 -5.03 2.39
CA VAL A 143 -11.95 -4.20 2.51
C VAL A 143 -11.18 -4.10 1.19
N TYR A 144 -11.05 -5.21 0.45
CA TYR A 144 -10.37 -5.20 -0.84
C TYR A 144 -11.13 -4.37 -1.87
N ASN A 145 -12.45 -4.55 -1.98
CA ASN A 145 -13.30 -3.90 -2.98
C ASN A 145 -13.50 -2.40 -2.66
N ASP A 146 -13.59 -2.04 -1.38
CA ASP A 146 -13.79 -0.67 -0.91
C ASP A 146 -12.52 0.20 -1.02
N ALA A 147 -11.35 -0.41 -1.19
CA ALA A 147 -10.11 0.31 -1.41
C ALA A 147 -10.20 1.18 -2.69
N ASN A 148 -10.49 2.46 -2.47
CA ASN A 148 -10.93 3.36 -3.52
C ASN A 148 -9.84 3.70 -4.54
N CYS A 149 -10.24 3.71 -5.82
CA CYS A 149 -9.47 4.20 -6.96
C CYS A 149 -8.34 3.30 -7.49
N MET A 150 -8.18 2.07 -6.97
CA MET A 150 -7.39 1.01 -7.62
C MET A 150 -8.29 0.06 -8.43
N ARG A 151 -7.81 -0.36 -9.61
CA ARG A 151 -8.56 -1.24 -10.54
C ARG A 151 -8.92 -2.55 -9.85
N GLY A 152 -10.22 -2.77 -9.62
CA GLY A 152 -10.74 -4.01 -9.02
C GLY A 152 -10.53 -4.13 -7.51
N GLY A 153 -10.13 -3.07 -6.81
CA GLY A 153 -9.80 -3.13 -5.39
C GLY A 153 -8.35 -3.56 -5.13
N SER A 154 -7.86 -3.32 -3.92
CA SER A 154 -6.49 -3.67 -3.51
C SER A 154 -6.24 -3.46 -2.03
N PHE A 155 -5.39 -4.30 -1.46
CA PHE A 155 -4.66 -3.97 -0.24
C PHE A 155 -3.26 -4.57 -0.32
N ASP A 156 -2.35 -4.04 0.49
CA ASP A 156 -1.06 -4.66 0.76
C ASP A 156 -1.14 -5.54 2.00
N ILE A 157 -0.44 -6.68 1.96
CA ILE A 157 -0.30 -7.59 3.11
C ILE A 157 0.98 -7.23 3.86
N ASP A 158 0.85 -6.62 5.02
CA ASP A 158 1.94 -6.30 5.93
C ASP A 158 2.13 -7.45 6.92
N ALA A 159 2.81 -8.51 6.46
CA ALA A 159 3.08 -9.70 7.25
C ALA A 159 3.93 -9.41 8.51
N LYS A 160 4.75 -8.35 8.47
CA LYS A 160 5.57 -7.94 9.62
C LYS A 160 4.70 -7.48 10.79
N ASN A 161 3.69 -6.66 10.50
CA ASN A 161 2.79 -6.12 11.52
C ASN A 161 1.44 -6.87 11.61
N LYS A 162 1.27 -7.95 10.83
CA LYS A 162 0.04 -8.77 10.77
C LYS A 162 -1.22 -7.94 10.52
N ARG A 163 -1.17 -7.14 9.48
CA ARG A 163 -2.28 -6.28 9.05
C ARG A 163 -2.36 -6.20 7.53
N ILE A 164 -3.51 -5.78 7.03
CA ILE A 164 -3.66 -5.34 5.65
C ILE A 164 -3.76 -3.81 5.59
N ILE A 165 -3.24 -3.24 4.51
CA ILE A 165 -3.17 -1.79 4.28
C ILE A 165 -3.97 -1.46 3.04
N THR A 166 -5.00 -0.62 3.18
CA THR A 166 -5.68 -0.01 2.03
C THR A 166 -5.14 1.40 1.83
N SER A 167 -5.07 1.81 0.57
CA SER A 167 -4.80 3.19 0.21
C SER A 167 -5.94 3.67 -0.69
N SER A 168 -6.40 4.88 -0.42
CA SER A 168 -7.40 5.55 -1.24
C SER A 168 -6.85 6.89 -1.70
N THR A 169 -7.25 7.31 -2.91
CA THR A 169 -6.96 8.67 -3.38
C THR A 169 -8.24 9.48 -3.28
N CYS A 170 -8.26 10.57 -2.50
CA CYS A 170 -9.42 11.46 -2.43
C CYS A 170 -9.32 12.65 -3.43
N GLY A 171 -8.49 12.48 -4.48
CA GLY A 171 -8.19 13.48 -5.51
C GLY A 171 -6.71 13.48 -5.88
N ALA A 172 -6.23 14.57 -6.49
CA ALA A 172 -4.87 14.66 -7.04
C ALA A 172 -3.73 14.68 -5.99
N ALA A 173 -4.00 15.13 -4.77
CA ALA A 173 -2.97 15.31 -3.73
C ALA A 173 -3.43 14.84 -2.33
N CYS A 174 -4.49 14.05 -2.26
CA CYS A 174 -5.01 13.51 -1.00
C CYS A 174 -4.86 12.00 -0.98
N HIS A 175 -4.16 11.49 0.03
CA HIS A 175 -3.90 10.06 0.20
C HIS A 175 -4.48 9.58 1.53
N GLY A 176 -5.56 8.81 1.46
CA GLY A 176 -6.11 8.08 2.60
C GLY A 176 -5.39 6.75 2.76
N CYS A 177 -5.12 6.37 4.00
CA CYS A 177 -4.53 5.09 4.35
C CYS A 177 -5.28 4.50 5.53
N GLU A 178 -5.64 3.23 5.42
CA GLU A 178 -6.33 2.50 6.49
C GLU A 178 -5.61 1.19 6.76
N HIS A 179 -5.60 0.80 8.03
CA HIS A 179 -5.00 -0.43 8.49
C HIS A 179 -6.05 -1.31 9.12
N TYR A 180 -6.02 -2.60 8.80
CA TYR A 180 -6.92 -3.58 9.37
C TYR A 180 -6.15 -4.74 9.98
N SER A 181 -6.44 -5.07 11.23
CA SER A 181 -6.06 -6.36 11.80
C SER A 181 -6.94 -7.45 11.21
N VAL A 182 -6.37 -8.60 10.85
CA VAL A 182 -7.12 -9.75 10.32
C VAL A 182 -7.02 -10.91 11.30
N SER A 183 -8.14 -11.58 11.57
CA SER A 183 -8.20 -12.81 12.36
C SER A 183 -9.18 -13.78 11.71
N GLY A 184 -8.65 -14.90 11.21
CA GLY A 184 -9.44 -15.88 10.48
C GLY A 184 -10.07 -15.26 9.23
N LYS A 185 -11.37 -14.98 9.28
CA LYS A 185 -12.15 -14.43 8.16
C LYS A 185 -12.56 -12.97 8.36
N GLU A 186 -12.20 -12.36 9.48
CA GLU A 186 -12.67 -11.02 9.85
C GLU A 186 -11.53 -10.01 9.74
N ALA A 187 -11.78 -8.90 9.06
CA ALA A 187 -10.94 -7.72 9.04
C ALA A 187 -11.55 -6.63 9.92
N LYS A 188 -10.74 -6.04 10.79
CA LYS A 188 -11.15 -4.95 11.67
C LYS A 188 -10.21 -3.77 11.53
N MET A 189 -10.76 -2.61 11.18
CA MET A 189 -9.99 -1.37 11.08
C MET A 189 -9.38 -1.00 12.44
N ILE A 190 -8.08 -0.73 12.45
CA ILE A 190 -7.30 -0.34 13.63
C ILE A 190 -6.73 1.07 13.52
N SER A 191 -6.60 1.62 12.30
CA SER A 191 -6.29 3.03 12.08
C SER A 191 -6.78 3.49 10.71
N SER A 192 -7.05 4.78 10.59
CA SER A 192 -7.34 5.46 9.33
C SER A 192 -6.79 6.88 9.43
N PHE A 193 -6.08 7.31 8.41
CA PHE A 193 -5.50 8.64 8.34
C PHE A 193 -5.43 9.14 6.90
N GLU A 194 -5.47 10.45 6.75
CA GLU A 194 -5.35 11.13 5.48
C GLU A 194 -4.12 12.03 5.51
N GLU A 195 -3.38 12.01 4.40
CA GLU A 195 -2.32 12.95 4.09
C GLU A 195 -2.83 14.03 3.16
N ASP A 196 -2.81 15.27 3.65
CA ASP A 196 -3.16 16.47 2.88
C ASP A 196 -1.93 17.01 2.15
N GLY A 197 -1.80 16.63 0.89
CA GLY A 197 -0.76 17.10 -0.04
C GLY A 197 -1.04 18.46 -0.67
N PHE A 198 -2.14 19.14 -0.35
CA PHE A 198 -2.38 20.54 -0.77
C PHE A 198 -1.79 21.57 0.19
N THR A 199 -1.21 21.12 1.31
CA THR A 199 -0.61 22.01 2.29
C THR A 199 0.57 22.78 1.70
N GLN A 200 0.52 24.11 1.81
CA GLN A 200 1.65 24.96 1.43
C GLN A 200 2.73 24.85 2.51
N GLY A 201 3.80 24.11 2.21
CA GLY A 201 4.93 23.95 3.10
C GLY A 201 5.72 22.68 2.83
N PRO A 202 6.82 22.45 3.55
CA PRO A 202 7.64 21.24 3.34
C PRO A 202 7.04 19.96 3.93
N PHE A 203 5.95 20.08 4.68
CA PHE A 203 5.33 18.96 5.37
C PHE A 203 3.91 18.82 4.90
N SER A 204 3.52 17.59 4.54
CA SER A 204 2.11 17.27 4.42
C SER A 204 1.50 17.12 5.81
N LYS A 205 0.26 17.55 5.98
CA LYS A 205 -0.46 17.34 7.25
C LYS A 205 -1.10 15.96 7.25
N ILE A 206 -0.91 15.25 8.35
CA ILE A 206 -1.62 13.99 8.61
C ILE A 206 -2.71 14.24 9.63
N THR A 207 -3.93 13.82 9.31
CA THR A 207 -5.04 13.77 10.27
C THR A 207 -5.64 12.38 10.28
N GLY A 208 -5.85 11.81 11.45
CA GLY A 208 -6.36 10.45 11.52
C GLY A 208 -6.84 10.04 12.89
N LYS A 209 -7.15 8.75 13.00
CA LYS A 209 -7.57 8.07 14.21
C LYS A 209 -6.93 6.69 14.28
N LYS A 210 -6.65 6.23 15.50
CA LYS A 210 -6.19 4.88 15.78
C LYS A 210 -6.98 4.29 16.94
N LEU A 211 -7.13 2.98 16.93
CA LEU A 211 -7.79 2.24 17.99
C LEU A 211 -6.80 1.98 19.12
N GLU A 212 -6.97 2.66 20.25
CA GLU A 212 -6.18 2.48 21.47
C GLU A 212 -7.09 2.00 22.59
N ASN A 213 -6.78 0.85 23.20
CA ASN A 213 -7.59 0.26 24.27
C ASN A 213 -9.08 0.18 23.89
N SER A 214 -9.35 -0.25 22.65
CA SER A 214 -10.70 -0.36 22.06
C SER A 214 -11.45 0.97 21.91
N LYS A 215 -10.77 2.12 22.00
CA LYS A 215 -11.35 3.44 21.75
C LYS A 215 -10.63 4.13 20.60
N TRP A 216 -11.38 4.84 19.78
CA TRP A 216 -10.79 5.67 18.73
C TRP A 216 -10.17 6.92 19.34
N VAL A 217 -8.88 7.10 19.10
CA VAL A 217 -8.10 8.27 19.51
C VAL A 217 -7.66 9.01 18.26
N SER A 218 -8.11 10.25 18.11
CA SER A 218 -7.70 11.12 17.01
C SER A 218 -6.26 11.59 17.20
N PHE A 219 -5.53 11.75 16.11
CA PHE A 219 -4.19 12.31 16.11
C PHE A 219 -3.99 13.26 14.93
N ASN A 220 -3.03 14.16 15.10
CA ASN A 220 -2.49 14.99 14.02
C ASN A 220 -0.99 14.74 13.97
N SER A 221 -0.44 14.68 12.78
CA SER A 221 1.00 14.56 12.57
C SER A 221 1.43 15.30 11.31
N LEU A 222 2.71 15.17 10.97
CA LEU A 222 3.30 15.69 9.76
C LEU A 222 4.01 14.54 9.05
N SER A 223 4.10 14.59 7.73
CA SER A 223 4.91 13.69 6.91
C SER A 223 5.83 14.50 6.01
N ILE A 224 6.86 13.84 5.50
CA ILE A 224 7.75 14.41 4.49
C ILE A 224 8.26 13.29 3.58
N TYR A 225 8.21 13.53 2.28
CA TYR A 225 8.79 12.62 1.30
C TYR A 225 10.25 13.02 1.05
N GLU A 226 11.18 12.36 1.73
CA GLU A 226 12.62 12.70 1.69
C GLU A 226 13.21 12.80 0.26
N PRO A 227 12.82 11.98 -0.74
CA PRO A 227 13.32 12.14 -2.10
C PRO A 227 12.99 13.50 -2.74
N ASN A 228 11.88 14.16 -2.35
CA ASN A 228 11.55 15.51 -2.82
C ASN A 228 12.44 16.58 -2.21
N LEU A 229 13.27 16.23 -1.22
CA LEU A 229 14.21 17.16 -0.61
C LEU A 229 15.51 17.25 -1.39
N ASP A 230 15.79 16.39 -2.36
CA ASP A 230 17.02 16.51 -3.16
C ASP A 230 16.80 17.55 -4.28
N PRO A 231 17.69 18.54 -4.46
CA PRO A 231 19.04 18.69 -3.86
C PRO A 231 19.10 19.52 -2.57
N ASP A 232 17.98 20.01 -2.07
CA ASP A 232 17.83 20.92 -0.92
C ASP A 232 18.10 20.29 0.46
N LYS A 233 18.33 18.97 0.52
CA LYS A 233 18.74 18.24 1.71
C LYS A 233 20.14 18.68 2.15
N ILE A 234 20.23 19.19 3.37
CA ILE A 234 21.48 19.69 3.96
C ILE A 234 22.23 18.56 4.64
N LEU A 235 21.58 17.90 5.59
CA LEU A 235 22.13 16.80 6.40
C LEU A 235 21.01 15.85 6.79
N ALA A 236 21.23 14.54 6.73
CA ALA A 236 20.35 13.55 7.30
C ALA A 236 21.12 12.38 7.89
N PHE A 237 20.63 11.79 8.98
CA PHE A 237 21.22 10.61 9.61
C PHE A 237 20.20 9.83 10.44
N ASP A 238 20.39 8.52 10.55
CA ASP A 238 19.62 7.67 11.46
C ASP A 238 20.23 7.73 12.85
N THR A 239 19.41 7.68 13.91
CA THR A 239 19.92 7.64 15.28
C THR A 239 20.37 6.21 15.63
N LYS A 240 21.56 6.05 16.20
CA LYS A 240 22.10 4.74 16.62
C LYS A 240 21.23 4.03 17.67
N ASN A 241 20.48 4.81 18.45
CA ASN A 241 19.51 4.27 19.42
C ASN A 241 18.21 3.77 18.77
N GLY A 242 18.10 3.80 17.43
CA GLY A 242 16.97 3.27 16.68
C GLY A 242 15.68 4.10 16.77
N LYS A 243 15.70 5.27 17.42
CA LYS A 243 14.50 6.09 17.64
C LYS A 243 13.96 6.75 16.37
N GLY A 244 14.80 7.05 15.40
CA GLY A 244 14.35 7.78 14.22
C GLY A 244 15.46 8.29 13.34
N ARG A 245 15.06 9.17 12.42
CA ARG A 245 15.91 9.83 11.43
C ARG A 245 15.80 11.33 11.59
N ILE A 246 16.94 11.99 11.58
CA ILE A 246 17.07 13.44 11.64
C ILE A 246 17.23 13.95 10.21
N LEU A 247 16.45 14.95 9.84
CA LEU A 247 16.47 15.61 8.54
C LEU A 247 16.70 17.11 8.75
N LEU A 248 17.69 17.67 8.07
CA LEU A 248 17.92 19.09 7.90
C LEU A 248 17.90 19.37 6.40
N PHE A 249 17.04 20.29 5.99
CA PHE A 249 16.82 20.62 4.59
C PHE A 249 16.38 22.07 4.46
N LYS A 250 16.40 22.59 3.24
CA LYS A 250 15.97 23.96 2.98
C LYS A 250 14.74 24.00 2.09
N ILE A 251 13.95 25.07 2.24
CA ILE A 251 13.00 25.51 1.22
C ILE A 251 13.33 26.98 0.98
N ASP A 252 13.61 27.32 -0.27
CA ASP A 252 14.15 28.62 -0.66
C ASP A 252 15.41 29.00 0.15
N THR A 253 15.26 29.92 1.10
CA THR A 253 16.32 30.41 2.00
C THR A 253 16.09 30.04 3.46
N ILE A 254 15.09 29.22 3.75
CA ILE A 254 14.70 28.87 5.12
C ILE A 254 15.21 27.47 5.42
N LEU A 255 15.92 27.32 6.54
CA LEU A 255 16.34 26.03 7.08
C LEU A 255 15.21 25.40 7.90
N TYR A 256 14.99 24.11 7.69
CA TYR A 256 14.04 23.28 8.43
C TYR A 256 14.77 22.09 9.05
N TYR A 257 14.27 21.70 10.21
CA TYR A 257 14.62 20.49 10.94
C TYR A 257 13.38 19.61 11.07
N ALA A 258 13.55 18.30 10.89
CA ALA A 258 12.53 17.30 11.20
C ALA A 258 13.13 16.07 11.88
N PHE A 259 12.41 15.54 12.87
CA PHE A 259 12.68 14.25 13.48
C PHE A 259 11.56 13.28 13.09
N GLN A 260 11.90 12.39 12.17
CA GLN A 260 11.06 11.31 11.71
C GLN A 260 11.20 10.11 12.65
N GLN A 261 10.10 9.62 13.20
CA GLN A 261 10.16 8.45 14.07
C GLN A 261 10.48 7.20 13.26
N ASN A 262 11.19 6.27 13.89
CA ASN A 262 11.35 4.92 13.36
C ASN A 262 10.18 4.03 13.83
N ASP A 263 8.97 4.51 13.57
CA ASP A 263 7.75 3.74 13.72
C ASP A 263 7.29 3.22 12.35
N GLU A 264 6.18 2.49 12.34
CA GLU A 264 5.64 1.90 11.12
C GLU A 264 5.15 2.95 10.10
N TYR A 265 4.77 4.14 10.56
CA TYR A 265 4.26 5.22 9.71
C TYR A 265 5.36 6.14 9.20
N LYS A 266 6.49 6.18 9.93
CA LYS A 266 7.57 7.15 9.75
C LYS A 266 7.05 8.59 9.72
N PHE A 267 6.13 8.91 10.61
CA PHE A 267 5.64 10.28 10.74
C PHE A 267 6.69 11.18 11.40
N ILE A 268 6.57 12.48 11.15
CA ILE A 268 7.36 13.52 11.78
C ILE A 268 6.78 13.82 13.15
N SER A 269 7.48 13.35 14.18
CA SER A 269 7.10 13.61 15.58
C SER A 269 7.48 14.99 16.07
N PHE A 270 8.45 15.63 15.41
CA PHE A 270 8.87 16.98 15.74
C PHE A 270 9.47 17.68 14.52
N ALA A 271 9.05 18.92 14.27
CA ALA A 271 9.54 19.78 13.20
C ALA A 271 9.83 21.19 13.73
N HIS A 272 10.91 21.81 13.24
CA HIS A 272 11.28 23.17 13.58
C HIS A 272 11.83 23.91 12.35
N PRO A 273 11.21 25.03 11.93
CA PRO A 273 9.83 25.42 12.23
C PRO A 273 8.83 24.35 11.75
N SER A 274 7.64 24.29 12.35
CA SER A 274 6.62 23.30 11.99
C SER A 274 5.73 23.71 10.82
N SER A 275 5.85 24.95 10.34
CA SER A 275 5.07 25.50 9.21
C SER A 275 5.77 26.74 8.62
N PRO A 276 5.46 27.14 7.38
CA PRO A 276 6.01 28.37 6.78
C PRO A 276 5.70 29.63 7.59
N GLU A 277 4.52 29.73 8.19
CA GLU A 277 4.11 30.86 9.04
C GLU A 277 5.00 31.06 10.26
N LYS A 278 5.56 29.97 10.80
CA LYS A 278 6.50 29.99 11.93
C LYS A 278 7.94 30.19 11.50
N ALA A 279 8.22 30.08 10.20
CA ALA A 279 9.60 30.00 9.72
C ALA A 279 10.39 31.28 9.89
N SER A 280 9.75 32.44 9.71
CA SER A 280 10.37 33.76 9.93
C SER A 280 10.74 34.03 11.40
N LYS A 281 10.18 33.26 12.34
CA LYS A 281 10.44 33.37 13.79
C LYS A 281 11.40 32.31 14.32
N ALA A 282 11.64 31.25 13.56
CA ALA A 282 12.63 30.25 13.91
C ALA A 282 14.03 30.83 13.76
N ILE A 283 14.93 30.52 14.68
CA ILE A 283 16.33 30.96 14.62
C ILE A 283 17.20 29.75 14.89
N PHE A 284 18.08 29.47 13.93
CA PHE A 284 19.19 28.55 14.10
C PHE A 284 20.48 29.33 14.30
N LYS A 285 21.30 28.92 15.26
CA LYS A 285 22.65 29.44 15.46
C LYS A 285 23.63 28.42 14.93
N PHE A 286 24.37 28.80 13.91
CA PHE A 286 25.39 27.98 13.30
C PHE A 286 26.77 28.45 13.73
N LYS A 287 27.60 27.52 14.18
CA LYS A 287 28.98 27.79 14.56
C LYS A 287 29.92 26.81 13.87
N LYS A 288 30.96 27.36 13.24
CA LYS A 288 32.11 26.57 12.79
C LYS A 288 33.10 26.47 13.95
N GLN A 289 33.42 25.24 14.33
CA GLN A 289 34.42 24.93 15.35
C GLN A 289 35.71 24.46 14.66
N ASN A 290 36.82 24.41 15.40
CA ASN A 290 38.11 23.95 14.86
C ASN A 290 38.05 22.52 14.31
N SER A 291 37.22 21.66 14.89
CA SER A 291 37.10 20.23 14.57
C SER A 291 35.71 19.80 14.05
N GLY A 292 34.86 20.76 13.67
CA GLY A 292 33.51 20.43 13.21
C GLY A 292 32.55 21.61 13.09
N TYR A 293 31.27 21.29 13.04
CA TYR A 293 30.16 22.21 12.88
C TYR A 293 29.09 21.94 13.92
N GLU A 294 28.48 23.01 14.41
CA GLU A 294 27.39 22.96 15.38
C GLU A 294 26.22 23.81 14.88
N LEU A 295 25.01 23.27 15.03
CA LEU A 295 23.76 23.96 14.71
C LEU A 295 22.82 23.85 15.91
N GLU A 296 22.54 24.99 16.53
CA GLU A 296 21.71 25.10 17.72
C GLU A 296 20.37 25.76 17.40
N PHE A 297 19.30 25.27 18.02
CA PHE A 297 17.99 25.94 18.01
C PHE A 297 17.20 25.55 19.26
N ASN A 298 16.14 26.32 19.55
CA ASN A 298 15.27 26.09 20.70
C ASN A 298 13.82 25.87 20.25
N SER A 299 13.11 25.01 20.97
CA SER A 299 11.65 24.88 20.88
C SER A 299 11.07 24.91 22.28
N GLY A 300 10.50 26.07 22.64
CA GLY A 300 10.11 26.34 24.03
C GLY A 300 11.34 26.32 24.95
N SER A 301 11.28 25.54 26.03
CA SER A 301 12.39 25.37 26.97
C SER A 301 13.41 24.30 26.57
N ILE A 302 13.19 23.59 25.46
CA ILE A 302 14.07 22.51 24.99
C ILE A 302 15.10 23.08 24.04
N LYS A 303 16.38 22.80 24.31
CA LYS A 303 17.52 23.19 23.47
C LYS A 303 18.03 21.99 22.68
N TYR A 304 18.21 22.18 21.38
CA TYR A 304 18.71 21.19 20.44
C TYR A 304 20.05 21.66 19.89
N LEU A 305 21.02 20.74 19.81
CA LEU A 305 22.34 20.98 19.24
C LEU A 305 22.69 19.81 18.31
N VAL A 306 22.56 20.04 17.01
CA VAL A 306 23.06 19.11 15.99
C VAL A 306 24.55 19.37 15.81
N TYR A 307 25.36 18.32 15.83
CA TYR A 307 26.80 18.42 15.68
C TYR A 307 27.30 17.50 14.56
N GLU A 308 28.34 17.94 13.87
CA GLU A 308 29.10 17.14 12.90
C GLU A 308 30.59 17.38 13.14
N THR A 309 31.33 16.34 13.49
CA THR A 309 32.79 16.36 13.71
C THR A 309 33.47 15.32 12.83
N SER A 310 34.81 15.23 12.89
CA SER A 310 35.56 14.12 12.29
C SER A 310 35.11 12.75 12.78
N ASP A 311 34.66 12.68 14.04
CA ASP A 311 34.41 11.43 14.75
C ASP A 311 32.94 10.98 14.67
N GLY A 312 32.06 11.84 14.15
CA GLY A 312 30.67 11.48 13.93
C GLY A 312 29.72 12.64 13.76
N VAL A 313 28.43 12.29 13.76
CA VAL A 313 27.31 13.22 13.69
C VAL A 313 26.31 12.84 14.79
N GLY A 314 25.53 13.80 15.28
CA GLY A 314 24.47 13.50 16.22
C GLY A 314 23.66 14.73 16.63
N ILE A 315 22.78 14.53 17.61
CA ILE A 315 22.00 15.59 18.21
C ILE A 315 22.00 15.47 19.73
N LYS A 316 22.31 16.56 20.42
CA LYS A 316 22.12 16.70 21.85
C LYS A 316 20.81 17.44 22.11
N ILE A 317 19.97 16.85 22.96
CA ILE A 317 18.67 17.38 23.35
C ILE A 317 18.73 17.66 24.85
N ASN A 318 18.62 18.93 25.24
CA ASN A 318 18.61 19.36 26.63
C ASN A 318 17.19 19.70 27.06
N VAL A 319 16.64 18.91 27.98
CA VAL A 319 15.32 19.13 28.60
C VAL A 319 15.55 19.44 30.08
N ASN A 320 15.34 20.69 30.48
CA ASN A 320 15.47 21.14 31.87
C ASN A 320 16.82 20.74 32.53
N GLY A 321 17.93 20.87 31.80
CA GLY A 321 19.27 20.54 32.26
C GLY A 321 19.69 19.08 32.05
N LYS A 322 18.76 18.19 31.71
CA LYS A 322 19.09 16.78 31.37
C LYS A 322 19.41 16.68 29.88
N ILE A 323 20.65 16.27 29.58
CA ILE A 323 21.14 16.12 28.20
C ILE A 323 21.00 14.67 27.77
N SER A 324 20.32 14.46 26.64
CA SER A 324 20.32 13.20 25.90
C SER A 324 21.14 13.39 24.61
N ASP A 325 22.16 12.57 24.41
CA ASP A 325 22.99 12.58 23.19
C ASP A 325 22.60 11.42 22.29
N TRP A 326 22.05 11.73 21.12
CA TRP A 326 21.67 10.74 20.11
C TRP A 326 22.70 10.77 18.99
N GLN A 327 23.66 9.85 19.08
CA GLN A 327 24.65 9.63 18.02
C GLN A 327 23.97 9.16 16.74
N GLY A 328 24.48 9.62 15.61
CA GLY A 328 24.01 9.29 14.28
C GLY A 328 24.82 8.19 13.57
N MET A 329 24.19 7.59 12.57
CA MET A 329 24.77 6.66 11.60
C MET A 329 24.11 6.87 10.22
N ASN A 330 24.63 6.23 9.17
CA ASN A 330 24.10 6.34 7.80
C ASN A 330 23.93 7.81 7.33
N LYS A 331 24.93 8.64 7.63
CA LYS A 331 24.93 10.08 7.33
C LYS A 331 24.88 10.32 5.83
N THR A 332 24.05 11.27 5.42
CA THR A 332 24.06 11.86 4.07
C THR A 332 24.08 13.39 4.19
N GLY A 333 24.82 14.08 3.31
CA GLY A 333 25.00 15.53 3.41
C GLY A 333 25.98 15.97 4.51
N THR A 334 26.02 17.28 4.77
CA THR A 334 26.96 17.92 5.72
C THR A 334 26.47 19.32 6.13
N LEU A 335 26.73 19.69 7.38
CA LEU A 335 26.56 21.05 7.92
C LEU A 335 27.52 22.05 7.28
N GLU A 336 28.61 21.62 6.62
CA GLU A 336 29.48 22.54 5.86
C GLU A 336 28.68 23.35 4.82
N LYS A 337 27.60 22.77 4.27
CA LYS A 337 26.70 23.49 3.35
C LYS A 337 26.17 24.80 3.95
N LEU A 338 26.07 24.92 5.27
CA LEU A 338 25.64 26.13 5.95
C LEU A 338 26.69 27.26 5.91
N VAL A 339 27.96 26.94 5.69
CA VAL A 339 29.02 27.95 5.51
C VAL A 339 28.76 28.77 4.23
N LYS A 340 28.53 28.07 3.11
CA LYS A 340 28.47 28.65 1.76
C LYS A 340 27.10 29.26 1.43
N ASN A 341 26.03 28.69 1.98
CA ASN A 341 24.67 29.14 1.68
C ASN A 341 24.20 30.24 2.64
N LYS A 342 23.39 31.16 2.13
CA LYS A 342 22.71 32.18 2.93
C LYS A 342 21.31 31.69 3.27
N PHE A 343 21.01 31.65 4.57
CA PHE A 343 19.67 31.33 5.06
C PHE A 343 19.11 32.55 5.80
N SER A 344 17.81 32.77 5.67
CA SER A 344 17.11 33.86 6.33
C SER A 344 16.96 33.65 7.83
N ASN A 345 16.96 32.39 8.28
CA ASN A 345 16.75 31.99 9.66
C ASN A 345 17.98 31.34 10.32
N VAL A 346 19.18 31.53 9.76
CA VAL A 346 20.45 31.06 10.36
C VAL A 346 21.34 32.25 10.68
N ILE A 347 21.72 32.38 11.95
CA ILE A 347 22.74 33.31 12.43
C ILE A 347 24.07 32.55 12.49
N LYS A 348 25.13 33.13 11.92
CA LYS A 348 26.47 32.54 11.91
C LYS A 348 27.34 33.27 12.92
N ASP A 349 27.94 32.52 13.84
CA ASP A 349 28.92 32.99 14.81
C ASP A 349 30.36 32.80 14.31
#